data_AF-A0A4Y2SI92-F1
#
_entry.id   AF-A0A4Y2SI92-F1
#
_cell.length_a   1.000
_cell.length_b   1.000
_cell.length_c   1.000
_cell.angle_alpha   90.00
_cell.angle_beta   90.00
_cell.angle_gamma   90.00
#
_symmetry.space_group_name_H-M   'P 1'
#
loop_
_entity.id
_entity.type
_entity.pdbx_description
1 polymer ?
#
loop_
_entity_poly.entity_id
_entity_poly.type
_entity_poly.pdbx_seq_one_letter_code
_entity_poly.pdbx_strand_id
1 'polypeptide(L)'
;MSSSSASDEDALEYNMSEDLEDSPAVISPPPSSKPEKGDKYKNSLLNVLHDYHSELPLDGRTLLKTSRKSEIVKFSSGEFCYYGIAKYLQNADLRVICSDHHIQLRINIDGLPLCRSSGTQF
;
A
#
# COMPACT_ATOMS: atom_id res chain seq x y z
N MET A 1 21.92 56.82 -42.15
CA MET A 1 21.78 57.58 -40.89
C MET A 1 20.42 57.30 -40.30
N SER A 2 20.42 57.16 -38.99
CA SER A 2 19.45 56.54 -38.09
C SER A 2 18.05 57.17 -38.07
N SER A 3 17.04 56.41 -37.64
CA SER A 3 16.20 56.81 -36.50
C SER A 3 15.42 55.61 -35.94
N SER A 4 15.64 55.39 -34.65
CA SER A 4 14.95 54.48 -33.76
C SER A 4 13.52 54.93 -33.48
N SER A 5 12.67 54.02 -33.02
CA SER A 5 11.62 54.34 -32.04
C SER A 5 11.51 53.15 -31.11
N ALA A 6 12.11 53.31 -29.93
CA ALA A 6 11.81 52.50 -28.76
C ALA A 6 10.55 53.11 -28.15
N SER A 7 9.53 52.30 -27.90
CA SER A 7 8.43 52.69 -27.05
C SER A 7 8.65 52.04 -25.69
N ASP A 8 8.86 52.92 -24.72
CA ASP A 8 8.94 52.64 -23.30
C ASP A 8 7.53 52.33 -22.82
N GLU A 9 7.28 51.09 -22.42
CA GLU A 9 6.05 50.72 -21.74
C GLU A 9 6.39 50.37 -20.29
N ASP A 10 5.77 51.13 -19.41
CA ASP A 10 6.05 51.31 -18.00
C ASP A 10 6.18 50.04 -17.15
N ALA A 11 7.10 50.14 -16.19
CA ALA A 11 7.28 49.24 -15.07
C ALA A 11 6.00 49.21 -14.19
N LEU A 12 5.26 48.11 -14.24
CA LEU A 12 4.29 47.79 -13.20
C LEU A 12 5.01 47.00 -12.10
N GLU A 13 5.50 47.77 -11.13
CA GLU A 13 5.97 47.31 -9.84
C GLU A 13 4.82 46.60 -9.10
N TYR A 14 4.74 45.28 -9.24
CA TYR A 14 3.85 44.46 -8.43
C TYR A 14 4.41 44.36 -7.02
N ASN A 15 3.88 45.20 -6.11
CA ASN A 15 3.99 44.97 -4.67
C ASN A 15 3.28 43.64 -4.32
N MET A 16 4.05 42.54 -4.28
CA MET A 16 3.60 41.26 -3.73
C MET A 16 3.66 41.29 -2.21
N SER A 17 2.72 42.01 -1.60
CA SER A 17 2.43 41.90 -0.18
C SER A 17 0.92 41.78 -0.02
N GLU A 18 0.43 40.60 0.34
CA GLU A 18 -0.55 40.48 1.42
C GLU A 18 -0.77 39.01 1.81
N ASP A 19 -0.79 38.83 3.12
CA ASP A 19 -0.86 37.61 3.89
C ASP A 19 -2.17 36.84 3.68
N LEU A 20 -2.05 35.52 3.55
CA LEU A 20 -3.14 34.60 3.89
C LEU A 20 -2.56 33.41 4.64
N GLU A 21 -2.13 33.65 5.88
CA GLU A 21 -2.05 32.59 6.88
C GLU A 21 -3.48 32.15 7.25
N ASP A 22 -4.05 31.25 6.47
CA ASP A 22 -5.09 30.37 6.99
C ASP A 22 -4.52 28.95 6.99
N SER A 23 -3.78 28.65 8.06
CA SER A 23 -3.35 27.29 8.34
C SER A 23 -4.61 26.45 8.53
N PRO A 24 -4.94 25.49 7.64
CA PRO A 24 -6.01 24.56 7.95
C PRO A 24 -5.57 23.82 9.20
N ALA A 25 -6.32 24.01 10.29
CA ALA A 25 -6.10 23.34 11.54
C ALA A 25 -5.72 21.88 11.26
N VAL A 26 -4.53 21.50 11.71
CA VAL A 26 -4.05 20.12 11.72
C VAL A 26 -4.99 19.36 12.65
N ILE A 27 -6.16 18.99 12.14
CA ILE A 27 -6.93 17.86 12.66
C ILE A 27 -6.16 16.64 12.19
N SER A 28 -5.09 16.34 12.92
CA SER A 28 -4.46 15.04 12.91
C SER A 28 -5.59 14.01 12.93
N PRO A 29 -5.70 13.13 11.91
CA PRO A 29 -6.66 12.05 12.03
C PRO A 29 -6.39 11.36 13.37
N PRO A 30 -7.44 11.03 14.16
CA PRO A 30 -7.24 10.29 15.40
C PRO A 30 -6.35 9.08 15.09
N PRO A 31 -5.34 8.78 15.93
CA PRO A 31 -4.39 7.71 15.66
C PRO A 31 -5.21 6.47 15.32
N SER A 32 -5.05 6.01 14.07
CA SER A 32 -5.81 4.89 13.54
C SER A 32 -5.44 3.67 14.36
N SER A 33 -6.26 3.36 15.37
CA SER A 33 -6.17 2.11 16.12
C SER A 33 -6.66 0.98 15.20
N LYS A 34 -5.80 0.59 14.25
CA LYS A 34 -6.02 -0.54 13.34
C LYS A 34 -5.79 -1.87 14.08
N PRO A 35 -6.43 -2.95 13.65
CA PRO A 35 -6.49 -4.19 14.40
C PRO A 35 -5.19 -4.99 14.20
N GLU A 36 -4.26 -4.85 15.14
CA GLU A 36 -3.06 -5.70 15.28
C GLU A 36 -3.40 -7.15 15.73
N LYS A 37 -4.67 -7.56 15.59
CA LYS A 37 -5.28 -8.63 16.39
C LYS A 37 -5.24 -10.02 15.74
N GLY A 38 -5.09 -10.17 14.43
CA GLY A 38 -5.29 -11.46 13.75
C GLY A 38 -4.24 -12.54 14.06
N ASP A 39 -2.95 -12.20 13.93
CA ASP A 39 -1.88 -13.20 14.03
C ASP A 39 -1.57 -13.63 15.47
N LYS A 40 -1.80 -12.74 16.45
CA LYS A 40 -1.50 -13.05 17.86
C LYS A 40 -2.38 -14.17 18.41
N TYR A 41 -3.68 -14.20 18.10
CA TYR A 41 -4.58 -15.22 18.62
C TYR A 41 -4.30 -16.60 18.03
N LYS A 42 -3.94 -16.64 16.74
CA LYS A 42 -3.52 -17.87 16.06
C LYS A 42 -2.29 -18.49 16.73
N ASN A 43 -1.26 -17.67 16.96
CA ASN A 43 -0.03 -18.17 17.59
C ASN A 43 -0.26 -18.51 19.08
N SER A 44 -1.06 -17.75 19.82
CA SER A 44 -1.45 -18.10 21.20
C SER A 44 -2.18 -19.44 21.27
N LEU A 45 -3.11 -19.71 20.35
CA LEU A 45 -3.81 -20.98 20.30
C LEU A 45 -2.85 -22.14 20.01
N LEU A 46 -1.91 -21.96 19.07
CA LEU A 46 -0.92 -23.00 18.76
C LEU A 46 -0.01 -23.33 19.94
N ASN A 47 0.33 -22.33 20.77
CA ASN A 47 1.10 -22.58 21.99
C ASN A 47 0.32 -23.45 22.98
N VAL A 48 -0.99 -23.20 23.17
CA VAL A 48 -1.82 -24.02 24.07
C VAL A 48 -1.98 -25.44 23.55
N LEU A 49 -2.13 -25.61 22.23
CA LEU A 49 -2.30 -26.92 21.62
C LEU A 49 -1.00 -27.75 21.61
N HIS A 50 0.16 -27.11 21.63
CA HIS A 50 1.45 -27.79 21.56
C HIS A 50 1.70 -28.72 22.76
N ASP A 51 1.14 -28.41 23.92
CA ASP A 51 1.20 -29.26 25.12
C ASP A 51 0.54 -30.63 24.89
N TYR A 52 -0.47 -30.69 24.02
CA TYR A 52 -1.21 -31.91 23.69
C TYR A 52 -0.78 -32.50 22.33
N HIS A 53 -0.20 -31.67 21.45
CA HIS A 53 0.18 -31.98 20.08
C HIS A 53 1.55 -31.38 19.75
N SER A 54 2.61 -32.03 20.22
CA SER A 54 3.99 -31.55 20.05
C SER A 54 4.47 -31.55 18.58
N GLU A 55 3.75 -32.23 17.69
CA GLU A 55 3.96 -32.19 16.25
C GLU A 55 3.55 -30.86 15.59
N LEU A 56 2.69 -30.08 16.25
CA LEU A 56 2.21 -28.81 15.70
C LEU A 56 3.23 -27.69 15.96
N PRO A 57 3.54 -26.86 14.96
CA PRO A 57 4.43 -25.72 15.16
C PRO A 57 3.76 -24.60 15.95
N LEU A 58 4.58 -23.86 16.71
CA LEU A 58 4.13 -22.72 17.54
C LEU A 58 3.73 -21.47 16.72
N ASP A 59 4.16 -21.41 15.46
CA ASP A 59 3.91 -20.29 14.57
C ASP A 59 2.98 -20.71 13.41
N GLY A 60 1.91 -19.94 13.22
CA GLY A 60 0.91 -20.26 12.21
C GLY A 60 1.43 -20.16 10.78
N ARG A 61 2.50 -19.39 10.49
CA ARG A 61 3.10 -19.40 9.15
C ARG A 61 3.79 -20.73 8.88
N THR A 62 4.39 -21.31 9.92
CA THR A 62 5.01 -22.64 9.84
C THR A 62 3.94 -23.72 9.66
N LEU A 63 2.83 -23.65 10.41
CA LEU A 63 1.69 -24.57 10.25
C LEU A 63 1.14 -24.55 8.82
N LEU A 64 0.92 -23.35 8.28
CA LEU A 64 0.37 -23.14 6.94
C LEU A 64 1.41 -23.26 5.84
N LYS A 65 2.67 -23.59 6.17
CA LYS A 65 3.80 -23.68 5.24
C LYS A 65 3.91 -22.44 4.34
N THR A 66 3.64 -21.26 4.90
CA THR A 66 3.65 -20.01 4.13
C THR A 66 5.07 -19.73 3.65
N SER A 67 5.24 -19.61 2.33
CA SER A 67 6.56 -19.30 1.75
C SER A 67 7.07 -17.96 2.29
N ARG A 68 8.33 -17.95 2.76
CA ARG A 68 9.06 -16.74 3.14
C ARG A 68 9.86 -16.13 1.98
N LYS A 69 9.86 -16.79 0.83
CA LYS A 69 10.57 -16.34 -0.37
C LYS A 69 9.59 -15.64 -1.30
N SER A 70 9.92 -14.41 -1.68
CA SER A 70 9.24 -13.66 -2.73
C SER A 70 10.19 -13.51 -3.91
N GLU A 71 9.68 -13.72 -5.12
CA GLU A 71 10.44 -13.49 -6.34
C GLU A 71 10.45 -11.98 -6.61
N ILE A 72 11.61 -11.37 -6.40
CA ILE A 72 11.83 -9.95 -6.64
C ILE A 72 12.45 -9.78 -8.01
N VAL A 73 11.76 -9.03 -8.87
CA VAL A 73 12.26 -8.61 -10.17
C VAL A 73 12.91 -7.24 -10.00
N LYS A 74 14.19 -7.13 -10.38
CA LYS A 74 14.95 -5.89 -10.31
C LYS A 74 14.88 -5.14 -11.64
N PHE A 75 14.75 -3.82 -11.56
CA PHE A 75 14.75 -2.89 -12.69
C PHE A 75 15.70 -1.73 -12.42
N SER A 76 15.96 -0.91 -13.43
CA SER A 76 16.87 0.25 -13.32
C SER A 76 16.45 1.26 -12.23
N SER A 77 15.14 1.34 -11.93
CA SER A 77 14.57 2.33 -11.01
C SER A 77 13.99 1.73 -9.72
N GLY A 78 14.17 0.43 -9.46
CA GLY A 78 13.64 -0.19 -8.25
C GLY A 78 13.44 -1.69 -8.34
N GLU A 79 12.68 -2.21 -7.39
CA GLU A 79 12.39 -3.63 -7.21
C GLU A 79 10.87 -3.84 -7.17
N PHE A 80 10.41 -4.93 -7.78
CA PHE A 80 8.99 -5.24 -7.90
C PHE A 80 8.75 -6.73 -7.61
N CYS A 81 7.64 -7.04 -6.96
CA CYS A 81 7.19 -8.41 -6.72
C CYS A 81 5.79 -8.60 -7.28
N TYR A 82 5.60 -9.60 -8.14
CA TYR A 82 4.29 -9.97 -8.67
C TYR A 82 3.84 -11.30 -8.09
N TYR A 83 2.75 -11.27 -7.32
CA TYR A 83 2.20 -12.49 -6.75
C TYR A 83 1.30 -13.28 -7.72
N GLY A 84 0.96 -12.75 -8.89
CA GLY A 84 0.17 -13.46 -9.90
C GLY A 84 -1.31 -13.55 -9.57
N ILE A 85 -2.19 -12.99 -10.44
CA ILE A 85 -3.65 -13.18 -10.31
C ILE A 85 -4.08 -14.55 -10.85
N ALA A 86 -3.39 -15.06 -11.88
CA ALA A 86 -3.73 -16.30 -12.56
C ALA A 86 -3.84 -17.51 -11.61
N LYS A 87 -2.93 -17.64 -10.64
CA LYS A 87 -2.94 -18.74 -9.66
C LYS A 87 -4.21 -18.75 -8.79
N TYR A 88 -4.81 -17.58 -8.55
CA TYR A 88 -6.03 -17.47 -7.77
C TYR A 88 -7.26 -17.77 -8.63
N LEU A 89 -7.24 -17.35 -9.89
CA LEU A 89 -8.34 -17.63 -10.84
C LEU A 89 -8.46 -19.12 -11.17
N GLN A 90 -7.33 -19.84 -11.27
CA GLN A 90 -7.33 -21.30 -11.51
C GLN A 90 -7.98 -22.10 -10.38
N ASN A 91 -7.93 -21.59 -9.14
CA ASN A 91 -8.52 -22.24 -7.97
C ASN A 91 -9.95 -21.79 -7.68
N ALA A 92 -10.50 -20.88 -8.48
CA ALA A 92 -11.83 -20.32 -8.29
C ALA A 92 -12.85 -20.99 -9.23
N ASP A 93 -14.09 -21.18 -8.77
CA ASP A 93 -15.18 -21.60 -9.67
C ASP A 93 -15.65 -20.39 -10.50
N LEU A 94 -15.01 -20.19 -11.66
CA LEU A 94 -15.29 -19.06 -12.54
C LEU A 94 -16.73 -19.02 -13.05
N ARG A 95 -17.46 -20.14 -13.02
CA ARG A 95 -18.89 -20.17 -13.44
C ARG A 95 -19.79 -19.44 -12.46
N VAL A 96 -19.41 -19.43 -11.17
CA VAL A 96 -20.11 -18.70 -10.12
C VAL A 96 -19.77 -17.21 -10.17
N ILE A 97 -18.53 -16.89 -10.58
CA ILE A 97 -17.99 -15.52 -10.54
C ILE A 97 -18.32 -14.75 -11.82
N CYS A 98 -18.30 -15.42 -12.97
CA CYS A 98 -18.43 -14.83 -14.30
C CYS A 98 -19.28 -15.74 -15.20
N SER A 99 -20.60 -15.60 -15.12
CA SER A 99 -21.56 -16.37 -15.91
C SER A 99 -21.54 -16.03 -17.41
N ASP A 100 -21.05 -14.85 -17.78
CA ASP A 100 -20.97 -14.33 -19.15
C ASP A 100 -19.58 -14.49 -19.78
N HIS A 101 -18.69 -15.26 -19.14
CA HIS A 101 -17.30 -15.45 -19.56
C HIS A 101 -16.45 -14.16 -19.60
N HIS A 102 -16.93 -13.06 -19.01
CA HIS A 102 -16.18 -11.81 -18.88
C HIS A 102 -15.76 -11.56 -17.44
N ILE A 103 -14.46 -11.38 -17.21
CA ILE A 103 -13.90 -11.03 -15.90
C ILE A 103 -13.60 -9.53 -15.87
N GLN A 104 -14.33 -8.78 -15.04
CA GLN A 104 -14.03 -7.37 -14.78
C GLN A 104 -13.04 -7.25 -13.62
N LEU A 105 -11.85 -6.70 -13.89
CA LEU A 105 -10.84 -6.45 -12.87
C LEU A 105 -10.89 -4.99 -12.41
N ARG A 106 -11.00 -4.77 -11.10
CA ARG A 106 -10.79 -3.47 -10.47
C ARG A 106 -9.43 -3.47 -9.78
N ILE A 107 -8.51 -2.65 -10.29
CA ILE A 107 -7.16 -2.53 -9.75
C ILE A 107 -7.12 -1.28 -8.88
N ASN A 108 -6.76 -1.48 -7.62
CA ASN A 108 -6.50 -0.39 -6.68
C ASN A 108 -4.98 -0.29 -6.47
N ILE A 109 -4.48 0.93 -6.32
CA ILE A 109 -3.09 1.19 -5.96
C ILE A 109 -3.11 1.75 -4.54
N ASP A 110 -2.69 0.93 -3.58
CA ASP A 110 -2.48 1.35 -2.20
C ASP A 110 -0.98 1.41 -1.88
N GLY A 111 -0.61 2.24 -0.89
CA GLY A 111 0.75 2.34 -0.39
C GLY A 111 0.99 1.44 0.82
N LEU A 112 0.24 0.34 0.97
CA LEU A 112 0.36 -0.51 2.15
C LEU A 112 1.68 -1.30 2.10
N PRO A 113 2.45 -1.35 3.20
CA PRO A 113 3.67 -2.15 3.24
C PRO A 113 3.36 -3.63 2.99
N LEU A 114 3.97 -4.22 1.95
CA LEU A 114 3.81 -5.65 1.64
C LEU A 114 4.31 -6.55 2.79
N CYS A 115 5.38 -6.13 3.46
CA CYS A 115 6.05 -6.88 4.50
C CYS A 115 6.53 -5.96 5.62
N ARG A 116 5.61 -5.40 6.42
CA ARG A 116 5.95 -4.92 7.76
C ARG A 116 4.86 -5.30 8.75
N SER A 117 5.23 -6.15 9.70
CA SER A 117 4.41 -6.44 10.88
C SER A 117 4.59 -5.39 12.00
N SER A 118 5.27 -4.28 11.73
CA SER A 118 5.37 -3.17 12.70
C SER A 118 4.12 -2.31 12.60
N GLY A 119 3.40 -2.15 13.72
CA GLY A 119 2.18 -1.34 13.82
C GLY A 119 2.36 0.16 13.53
N THR A 120 3.58 0.62 13.22
CA THR A 120 3.86 1.99 12.79
C THR A 120 3.85 2.08 11.27
N GLN A 121 2.88 2.84 10.76
CA GLN A 121 2.80 3.30 9.38
C GLN A 121 2.88 4.83 9.46
N PHE A 122 3.93 5.43 8.88
CA PHE A 122 4.09 6.88 8.79
C PHE A 122 3.21 7.46 7.70
#